data_AF-A0A1S8Q4A8-F1
#
_entry.id   AF-A0A1S8Q4A8-F1
#
_cell.length_a   1.000
_cell.length_b   1.000
_cell.length_c   1.000
_cell.angle_alpha   90.00
_cell.angle_beta   90.00
_cell.angle_gamma   90.00
#
_symmetry.space_group_name_H-M   'P 1'
#
loop_
_entity.id
_entity.type
_entity.pdbx_description
1 polymer ?
#
loop_
_entity_poly.entity_id
_entity_poly.type
_entity_poly.pdbx_seq_one_letter_code
_entity_poly.pdbx_strand_id
1 'polypeptide(L)'
;MVKWKADYEVGVKLIDEQHEKLFEIADRAYKLLTNDFILDKYDRITEILGELKEYTIFHFKSEEEYMLSIGYKKFLSHKVIHEDFIKSIDNIDLHEIDLNQDESVKKILEFVVDWIDKHILNEDKFIVEN
;
A
#
# COMPACT_ATOMS: atom_id res chain seq x y z
N MET A 1 -2.11 -13.99 -6.56
CA MET A 1 -1.51 -12.96 -7.44
C MET A 1 -2.30 -11.71 -7.23
N VAL A 2 -1.63 -10.62 -6.89
CA VAL A 2 -2.27 -9.34 -6.62
C VAL A 2 -2.16 -8.53 -7.90
N LYS A 3 -3.27 -7.97 -8.39
CA LYS A 3 -3.30 -7.30 -9.69
C LYS A 3 -4.09 -6.03 -9.65
N TRP A 4 -3.51 -5.00 -10.25
CA TRP A 4 -4.22 -3.82 -10.72
C TRP A 4 -5.34 -4.22 -11.70
N LYS A 5 -6.40 -3.42 -11.69
CA LYS A 5 -7.62 -3.56 -12.50
C LYS A 5 -8.12 -2.15 -12.80
N ALA A 6 -8.82 -2.00 -13.93
CA ALA A 6 -9.46 -0.74 -14.30
C ALA A 6 -10.41 -0.19 -13.21
N ASP A 7 -10.99 -1.07 -12.38
CA ASP A 7 -11.85 -0.67 -11.27
C ASP A 7 -11.13 0.20 -10.23
N TYR A 8 -9.79 0.26 -10.21
CA TYR A 8 -9.01 1.11 -9.32
C TYR A 8 -8.61 2.46 -9.94
N GLU A 9 -8.93 2.69 -11.21
CA GLU A 9 -8.65 3.97 -11.87
C GLU A 9 -9.45 5.09 -11.20
N VAL A 10 -8.73 6.13 -10.81
CA VAL A 10 -9.26 7.41 -10.32
C VAL A 10 -9.32 8.42 -11.48
N GLY A 11 -8.59 8.18 -12.58
CA GLY A 11 -8.61 9.06 -13.75
C GLY A 11 -7.63 10.23 -13.66
N VAL A 12 -6.76 10.21 -12.65
CA VAL A 12 -5.60 11.11 -12.53
C VAL A 12 -4.37 10.30 -12.86
N LYS A 13 -3.88 10.42 -14.10
CA LYS A 13 -2.80 9.60 -14.64
C LYS A 13 -1.62 9.40 -13.68
N LEU A 14 -1.17 10.48 -13.02
CA LEU A 14 -0.06 10.40 -12.05
C LEU A 14 -0.37 9.48 -10.87
N ILE A 15 -1.59 9.55 -10.34
CA ILE A 15 -2.06 8.75 -9.19
C ILE A 15 -2.30 7.31 -9.62
N ASP A 16 -2.92 7.08 -10.79
CA ASP A 16 -3.15 5.74 -11.33
C ASP A 16 -1.82 5.00 -11.56
N GLU A 17 -0.81 5.66 -12.14
CA GLU A 17 0.54 5.09 -12.31
C GLU A 17 1.20 4.74 -10.96
N GLN A 18 0.95 5.53 -9.92
CA GLN A 18 1.46 5.26 -8.58
C GLN A 18 0.72 4.09 -7.91
N HIS A 19 -0.60 3.98 -8.08
CA HIS A 19 -1.34 2.82 -7.59
C HIS A 19 -0.85 1.53 -8.24
N GLU A 20 -0.65 1.51 -9.57
CA GLU A 20 -0.10 0.34 -10.26
C GLU A 20 1.20 -0.15 -9.59
N LYS A 21 2.08 0.78 -9.21
CA LYS A 21 3.31 0.44 -8.51
C LYS A 21 3.10 -0.14 -7.11
N LEU A 22 2.10 0.34 -6.35
CA LEU A 22 1.72 -0.28 -5.08
C LEU A 22 1.27 -1.74 -5.27
N PHE A 23 0.49 -2.02 -6.31
CA PHE A 23 0.08 -3.38 -6.66
C PHE A 23 1.27 -4.26 -7.07
N GLU A 24 2.31 -3.71 -7.73
CA GLU A 24 3.55 -4.44 -8.00
C GLU A 24 4.32 -4.81 -6.72
N ILE A 25 4.38 -3.91 -5.75
CA ILE A 25 5.01 -4.17 -4.44
C ILE A 25 4.24 -5.30 -3.72
N ALA A 26 2.91 -5.22 -3.68
CA ALA A 26 2.06 -6.26 -3.10
C ALA A 26 2.19 -7.61 -3.83
N ASP A 27 2.30 -7.62 -5.16
CA ASP A 27 2.49 -8.86 -5.92
C ASP A 27 3.87 -9.50 -5.66
N ARG A 28 4.92 -8.70 -5.40
CA ARG A 28 6.21 -9.24 -4.95
C ARG A 28 6.12 -9.90 -3.58
N ALA A 29 5.39 -9.32 -2.63
CA ALA A 29 5.12 -9.96 -1.34
C ALA A 29 4.38 -11.29 -1.52
N TYR A 30 3.35 -11.34 -2.39
CA TYR A 30 2.64 -12.58 -2.72
C TYR A 30 3.55 -13.64 -3.34
N LYS A 31 4.42 -13.25 -4.28
CA LYS A 31 5.39 -14.15 -4.89
C LYS A 31 6.41 -14.68 -3.89
N LEU A 32 6.84 -13.86 -2.94
CA LEU A 32 7.73 -14.29 -1.86
C LEU A 32 7.03 -15.31 -0.94
N LEU A 33 5.79 -15.04 -0.55
CA LEU A 33 4.98 -15.96 0.26
C LEU A 33 4.84 -17.33 -0.40
N THR A 34 4.49 -17.34 -1.69
CA THR A 34 4.18 -18.56 -2.46
C THR A 34 5.39 -19.27 -3.06
N ASN A 35 6.61 -18.84 -2.72
CA ASN A 35 7.82 -19.47 -3.19
C ASN A 35 8.39 -20.43 -2.14
N ASP A 36 8.08 -21.71 -2.30
CA ASP A 36 8.51 -22.80 -1.40
C ASP A 36 10.03 -23.08 -1.48
N PHE A 37 10.75 -22.51 -2.44
CA PHE A 37 12.21 -22.69 -2.58
C PHE A 37 13.01 -21.70 -1.74
N ILE A 38 12.38 -20.69 -1.15
CA ILE A 38 13.03 -19.71 -0.28
C ILE A 38 12.72 -20.11 1.17
N LEU A 39 13.71 -20.68 1.84
CA LEU A 39 13.56 -21.13 3.23
C LEU A 39 13.63 -19.98 4.24
N ASP A 40 14.47 -18.98 3.96
CA ASP A 40 14.59 -17.76 4.76
C ASP A 40 14.19 -16.55 3.91
N LYS A 41 13.09 -15.94 4.31
CA LYS A 41 12.41 -14.82 3.65
C LYS A 41 12.63 -13.51 4.41
N TYR A 42 13.26 -13.50 5.60
CA TYR A 42 13.31 -12.33 6.49
C TYR A 42 13.84 -11.07 5.81
N ASP A 43 15.04 -11.13 5.22
CA ASP A 43 15.65 -9.97 4.54
C ASP A 43 14.76 -9.43 3.41
N ARG A 44 14.08 -10.32 2.69
CA ARG A 44 13.19 -9.94 1.58
C ARG A 44 11.88 -9.33 2.09
N ILE A 45 11.37 -9.80 3.23
CA ILE A 45 10.19 -9.23 3.88
C ILE A 45 10.51 -7.81 4.34
N THR A 46 11.64 -7.62 5.02
CA THR A 46 12.05 -6.30 5.52
C THR A 46 12.33 -5.32 4.39
N GLU A 47 12.94 -5.76 3.28
CA GLU A 47 13.12 -4.96 2.07
C GLU A 47 11.78 -4.51 1.48
N ILE A 48 10.82 -5.43 1.32
CA ILE A 48 9.49 -5.11 0.78
C ILE A 48 8.73 -4.15 1.69
N LEU A 49 8.80 -4.34 3.02
CA LEU A 49 8.16 -3.44 3.98
C LEU A 49 8.76 -2.03 3.93
N GLY A 50 10.09 -1.93 3.85
CA GLY A 50 10.79 -0.66 3.70
C GLY A 50 10.37 0.06 2.41
N GLU A 51 10.37 -0.65 1.28
CA GLU A 51 9.96 -0.10 -0.01
C GLU A 51 8.48 0.32 0.02
N LEU A 52 7.59 -0.50 0.57
CA LEU A 52 6.17 -0.16 0.70
C LEU A 52 5.99 1.14 1.50
N LYS A 53 6.68 1.27 2.64
CA LYS A 53 6.60 2.48 3.46
C LYS A 53 7.07 3.71 2.70
N GLU A 54 8.25 3.65 2.09
CA GLU A 54 8.81 4.77 1.34
C GLU A 54 7.91 5.18 0.17
N TYR A 55 7.41 4.19 -0.57
CA TYR A 55 6.58 4.42 -1.73
C TYR A 55 5.19 4.98 -1.37
N THR A 56 4.59 4.52 -0.26
CA THR A 56 3.30 5.02 0.22
C THR A 56 3.41 6.45 0.72
N ILE A 57 4.50 6.82 1.41
CA ILE A 57 4.78 8.23 1.77
C ILE A 57 4.89 9.11 0.51
N PHE A 58 5.61 8.65 -0.51
CA PHE A 58 5.75 9.38 -1.77
C PHE A 58 4.40 9.55 -2.50
N HIS A 59 3.62 8.48 -2.57
CA HIS A 59 2.32 8.46 -3.21
C HIS A 59 1.33 9.38 -2.48
N PHE A 60 1.16 9.22 -1.18
CA PHE A 60 0.27 10.06 -0.37
C PHE A 60 0.63 11.53 -0.46
N LYS A 61 1.92 11.87 -0.50
CA LYS A 61 2.34 13.26 -0.72
C LYS A 61 1.88 13.80 -2.08
N SER A 62 2.02 13.01 -3.15
CA SER A 62 1.59 13.39 -4.50
C SER A 62 0.08 13.62 -4.55
N GLU A 63 -0.67 12.74 -3.90
CA GLU A 63 -2.14 12.81 -3.81
C GLU A 63 -2.60 13.98 -2.94
N GLU A 64 -1.97 14.21 -1.79
CA GLU A 64 -2.22 15.36 -0.93
C GLU A 64 -1.97 16.68 -1.65
N GLU A 65 -0.88 16.77 -2.41
CA GLU A 65 -0.59 17.94 -3.26
C GLU A 65 -1.67 18.13 -4.34
N TYR A 66 -2.13 17.05 -4.96
CA TYR A 66 -3.22 17.09 -5.93
C TYR A 66 -4.54 17.55 -5.28
N MET A 67 -4.94 16.96 -4.16
CA MET A 67 -6.14 17.32 -3.38
C MET A 67 -6.14 18.80 -3.01
N LEU A 68 -4.99 19.32 -2.55
CA LEU A 68 -4.83 20.74 -2.23
C LEU A 68 -4.98 21.63 -3.48
N SER A 69 -4.42 21.21 -4.62
CA SER A 69 -4.47 21.98 -5.87
C SER A 69 -5.89 22.15 -6.41
N ILE A 70 -6.78 21.19 -6.16
CA ILE A 70 -8.19 21.22 -6.58
C ILE A 70 -9.14 21.71 -5.48
N GLY A 71 -8.63 21.99 -4.28
CA GLY A 71 -9.44 22.45 -3.14
C GLY A 71 -10.39 21.37 -2.59
N TYR A 72 -9.95 20.11 -2.58
CA TYR A 72 -10.77 18.98 -2.12
C TYR A 72 -11.21 19.15 -0.66
N LYS A 73 -12.53 19.14 -0.43
CA LYS A 73 -13.12 19.52 0.87
C LYS A 73 -12.79 18.55 2.01
N LYS A 74 -12.52 17.28 1.69
CA LYS A 74 -12.22 16.22 2.68
C LYS A 74 -10.72 15.98 2.87
N PHE A 75 -9.85 16.88 2.40
CA PHE A 75 -8.39 16.76 2.49
C PHE A 75 -7.90 16.34 3.90
N LEU A 76 -8.36 17.03 4.95
CA LEU A 76 -7.88 16.75 6.31
C LEU A 76 -8.26 15.35 6.80
N SER A 77 -9.46 14.86 6.50
CA SER A 77 -9.86 13.51 6.88
C SER A 77 -9.11 12.45 6.07
N HIS A 78 -8.90 12.69 4.78
CA HIS A 78 -8.13 11.79 3.91
C HIS A 78 -6.67 11.67 4.39
N LYS A 79 -6.05 12.80 4.74
CA LYS A 79 -4.69 12.82 5.30
C LYS A 79 -4.55 12.01 6.60
N VAL A 80 -5.56 12.02 7.47
CA VAL A 80 -5.53 11.20 8.69
C VAL A 80 -5.49 9.71 8.34
N ILE A 81 -6.22 9.29 7.31
CA ILE A 81 -6.21 7.90 6.83
C ILE A 81 -4.80 7.51 6.34
N HIS A 82 -4.12 8.39 5.60
CA HIS A 82 -2.73 8.21 5.19
C HIS A 82 -1.78 8.06 6.39
N GLU A 83 -1.86 8.99 7.35
CA GLU A 83 -1.00 8.99 8.53
C GLU A 83 -1.18 7.72 9.37
N ASP A 84 -2.41 7.23 9.50
CA ASP A 84 -2.72 6.01 10.25
C ASP A 84 -2.24 4.74 9.54
N PHE A 85 -2.23 4.72 8.21
CA PHE A 85 -1.60 3.63 7.46
C PHE A 85 -0.09 3.57 7.66
N ILE A 86 0.60 4.71 7.58
CA ILE A 86 2.05 4.76 7.83
C ILE A 86 2.37 4.31 9.25
N LYS A 87 1.60 4.75 10.25
CA LYS A 87 1.76 4.26 11.64
C LYS A 87 1.55 2.75 11.74
N SER A 88 0.61 2.20 10.99
CA SER A 88 0.33 0.76 10.99
C SER A 88 1.51 -0.03 10.45
N ILE A 89 2.18 0.45 9.39
CA ILE A 89 3.44 -0.15 8.90
C ILE A 89 4.56 -0.03 9.95
N ASP A 90 4.68 1.13 10.60
CA ASP A 90 5.70 1.37 11.63
C ASP A 90 5.53 0.50 12.90
N ASN A 91 4.32 0.02 13.15
CA ASN A 91 4.00 -0.85 14.28
C ASN A 91 4.18 -2.35 13.96
N ILE A 92 4.63 -2.71 12.76
CA ILE A 92 4.92 -4.11 12.42
C ILE A 92 6.11 -4.60 13.25
N ASP A 93 5.89 -5.64 14.05
CA ASP A 93 6.92 -6.24 14.90
C ASP A 93 7.85 -7.15 14.08
N LEU A 94 9.05 -6.66 13.78
CA LEU A 94 10.06 -7.43 13.05
C LEU A 94 10.51 -8.70 13.78
N HIS A 95 10.37 -8.76 15.11
CA HIS A 95 10.69 -9.97 15.87
C HIS A 95 9.63 -11.06 15.64
N GLU A 96 8.34 -10.72 15.48
CA GLU A 96 7.31 -11.68 15.10
C GLU A 96 7.58 -12.26 13.69
N ILE A 97 8.14 -11.43 12.79
CA ILE A 97 8.52 -11.86 11.44
C ILE A 97 9.59 -12.95 11.50
N ASP A 98 10.64 -12.76 12.28
CA ASP A 98 11.75 -13.72 12.38
C ASP A 98 11.29 -15.10 12.90
N LEU A 99 10.36 -15.11 13.87
CA LEU A 99 9.85 -16.34 14.47
C LEU A 99 8.93 -17.16 13.56
N ASN A 100 8.11 -16.50 12.74
CA ASN A 100 7.07 -17.16 11.91
C ASN A 100 6.94 -16.48 10.53
N GLN A 101 7.99 -16.57 9.72
CA GLN A 101 8.13 -15.79 8.48
C GLN A 101 6.94 -15.94 7.51
N ASP A 102 6.49 -17.16 7.21
CA ASP A 102 5.38 -17.38 6.26
C ASP A 102 4.05 -16.78 6.73
N GLU A 103 3.70 -16.97 8.00
CA GLU A 103 2.49 -16.40 8.58
C GLU A 103 2.58 -14.87 8.63
N SER A 104 3.77 -14.33 8.96
CA SER A 104 4.01 -12.90 8.97
C SER A 104 3.91 -12.28 7.56
N VAL A 105 4.51 -12.88 6.53
CA VAL A 105 4.37 -12.42 5.14
C VAL A 105 2.90 -12.44 4.73
N LYS A 106 2.17 -13.49 5.10
CA LYS A 106 0.75 -13.62 4.78
C LYS A 106 -0.07 -12.51 5.43
N LYS A 107 0.10 -12.26 6.74
CA LYS A 107 -0.61 -11.19 7.46
C LYS A 107 -0.29 -9.81 6.87
N ILE A 108 0.99 -9.55 6.59
CA ILE A 108 1.43 -8.29 5.96
C ILE A 108 0.76 -8.12 4.60
N LEU A 109 0.79 -9.17 3.77
CA LEU A 109 0.18 -9.13 2.45
C LEU A 109 -1.33 -8.89 2.52
N GLU A 110 -2.04 -9.62 3.39
CA GLU A 110 -3.48 -9.45 3.59
C GLU A 110 -3.82 -8.03 4.05
N PHE A 111 -3.06 -7.49 5.02
CA PHE A 111 -3.21 -6.11 5.50
C PHE A 111 -3.02 -5.09 4.38
N VAL A 112 -1.94 -5.20 3.61
CA VAL A 112 -1.58 -4.23 2.57
C VAL A 112 -2.57 -4.26 1.41
N VAL A 113 -2.94 -5.45 0.94
CA VAL A 113 -3.89 -5.59 -0.17
C VAL A 113 -5.28 -5.13 0.24
N ASP A 114 -5.76 -5.51 1.43
CA ASP A 114 -7.06 -5.09 1.93
C ASP A 114 -7.13 -3.58 2.14
N TRP A 115 -6.06 -2.97 2.68
CA TRP A 115 -6.01 -1.52 2.87
C TRP A 115 -6.00 -0.77 1.54
N ILE A 116 -5.12 -1.13 0.59
CA ILE A 116 -5.02 -0.47 -0.72
C ILE A 116 -6.36 -0.57 -1.48
N ASP A 117 -6.96 -1.76 -1.52
CA ASP A 117 -8.24 -1.99 -2.20
C ASP A 117 -9.35 -1.09 -1.62
N LYS A 118 -9.48 -1.07 -0.29
CA LYS A 118 -10.48 -0.25 0.39
C LYS A 118 -10.22 1.23 0.26
N HIS A 119 -8.96 1.66 0.37
CA HIS A 119 -8.57 3.06 0.29
C HIS A 119 -8.89 3.63 -1.09
N ILE A 120 -8.41 2.97 -2.15
CA ILE A 120 -8.64 3.44 -3.52
C ILE A 120 -10.14 3.49 -3.83
N LEU A 121 -10.88 2.42 -3.50
CA LEU A 121 -12.29 2.31 -3.89
C LEU A 121 -13.22 3.20 -3.06
N ASN A 122 -12.89 3.50 -1.80
CA ASN A 122 -13.78 4.23 -0.89
C ASN A 122 -13.30 5.65 -0.54
N GLU A 123 -12.07 6.01 -0.83
CA GLU A 123 -11.49 7.33 -0.54
C GLU A 123 -11.00 8.00 -1.84
N ASP A 124 -10.01 7.41 -2.54
CA ASP A 124 -9.29 8.09 -3.63
C ASP A 124 -10.18 8.37 -4.84
N LYS A 125 -11.09 7.45 -5.15
CA LYS A 125 -12.10 7.65 -6.21
C LYS A 125 -12.95 8.90 -6.01
N PHE A 126 -13.24 9.27 -4.76
CA PHE A 126 -14.05 10.45 -4.46
C PHE A 126 -13.27 11.77 -4.58
N ILE A 127 -11.95 11.73 -4.82
CA ILE A 127 -11.17 12.94 -5.07
C ILE A 127 -11.60 13.62 -6.37
N VAL A 128 -11.95 12.83 -7.39
CA VAL A 128 -12.34 13.34 -8.71
C VAL A 128 -13.85 13.41 -8.94
N GLU A 129 -14.63 12.64 -8.17
CA GLU A 129 -16.09 12.63 -8.26
C GLU A 129 -16.65 13.86 -7.55
N ASN A 130 -17.06 14.87 -8.32
CA ASN A 130 -17.77 16.07 -7.84
C ASN A 130 -19.27 15.85 -7.72
#